data_AF-A0A2J8A154-F1
#
_entry.id   AF-A0A2J8A154-F1
#
_cell.length_a   1.000
_cell.length_b   1.000
_cell.length_c   1.000
_cell.angle_alpha   90.00
_cell.angle_beta   90.00
_cell.angle_gamma   90.00
#
_symmetry.space_group_name_H-M   'P 1'
#
loop_
_entity.id
_entity.type
_entity.pdbx_description
1 polymer ?
#
loop_
_entity_poly.entity_id
_entity_poly.type
_entity_poly.pdbx_seq_one_letter_code
_entity_poly.pdbx_strand_id
1 'polypeptide(L)'
;MAPDISIRALQADDAPASKRLHKYAKLEGERIFPDEAGLNEMLDAACAGAVGTFGLVALASCAPEPELVGVLTAQWEEAEAGAAGQAGATGTAGAAGARRSCVLLTLVIRADVRGGGVGRALLSALRVRLQEGHPAGPPGGDGLPVRLLTDVAVANEPAVAFFKRQGFRQAGRSNGRSVELTVTARQVLMALAFRGQQAGASTSAPGVQHQRPSMTPFRPRHGPAQPAIRCASSQSPTQGPKFTRSAQEAAEQLLRKAQSFAQEQKLEQRASAAVKQAGEKAGEAAEAAKVAGKRLFVKLDSEYDLTQKSARAAKRAEEAARDIDQQYGVRRRLRSAREYVVRMLPTWQRQLDEFTGTWYGKTAVFAGICLLVSTPIFWSFVNLALLLWWLSIPLSIMLLDYARKQQAQRLQQQEAEEAEAARRAAQNPFAEMFRGAFDARRSAGAAGGRGGRTGGGAGGGGGGRGSFTQDGPVIDAEWTSLDEGGKPKGPGRRR
;
A
#
# COMPACT_ATOMS: atom_id res chain seq x y z
N MET A 1 0.27 6.71 -42.49
CA MET A 1 0.24 8.19 -42.41
C MET A 1 0.18 8.57 -40.94
N ALA A 2 0.93 9.57 -40.49
CA ALA A 2 0.81 10.06 -39.11
C ALA A 2 -0.54 10.79 -38.98
N PRO A 3 -1.35 10.51 -37.95
CA PRO A 3 -2.58 11.27 -37.74
C PRO A 3 -2.23 12.73 -37.52
N ASP A 4 -3.06 13.63 -38.03
CA ASP A 4 -2.98 15.04 -37.68
C ASP A 4 -3.38 15.19 -36.21
N ILE A 5 -2.45 15.68 -35.39
CA ILE A 5 -2.58 15.72 -33.93
C ILE A 5 -2.57 17.19 -33.50
N SER A 6 -3.65 17.62 -32.86
CA SER A 6 -3.69 18.90 -32.16
C SER A 6 -3.41 18.69 -30.66
N ILE A 7 -2.65 19.60 -30.05
CA ILE A 7 -2.36 19.59 -28.62
C ILE A 7 -2.95 20.83 -28.00
N ARG A 8 -3.69 20.66 -26.90
CA ARG A 8 -4.22 21.77 -26.09
C ARG A 8 -4.16 21.44 -24.61
N ALA A 9 -4.43 22.44 -23.78
CA ALA A 9 -4.61 22.23 -22.35
C ALA A 9 -5.80 21.31 -22.09
N LEU A 10 -5.68 20.49 -21.06
CA LEU A 10 -6.73 19.60 -20.57
C LEU A 10 -7.91 20.44 -20.04
N GLN A 11 -9.13 20.14 -20.50
CA GLN A 11 -10.36 20.82 -20.09
C GLN A 11 -11.28 19.87 -19.31
N ALA A 12 -12.29 20.42 -18.63
CA ALA A 12 -13.25 19.63 -17.86
C ALA A 12 -13.97 18.56 -18.72
N ASP A 13 -14.29 18.88 -19.98
CA ASP A 13 -14.95 17.96 -20.91
C ASP A 13 -14.08 16.77 -21.32
N ASP A 14 -12.75 16.88 -21.19
CA ASP A 14 -11.81 15.80 -21.47
C ASP A 14 -11.65 14.83 -20.30
N ALA A 15 -12.10 15.19 -19.09
CA ALA A 15 -11.88 14.41 -17.88
C ALA A 15 -12.41 12.97 -18.02
N PRO A 16 -13.64 12.73 -18.53
CA PRO A 16 -14.15 11.36 -18.69
C PRO A 16 -13.30 10.54 -19.69
N ALA A 17 -12.87 11.13 -20.80
CA ALA A 17 -12.04 10.46 -21.80
C ALA A 17 -10.63 10.17 -21.26
N SER A 18 -10.05 11.11 -20.51
CA SER A 18 -8.74 10.95 -19.86
C SER A 18 -8.77 9.87 -18.77
N LYS A 19 -9.83 9.83 -17.95
CA LYS A 19 -10.04 8.77 -16.94
C LYS A 19 -10.19 7.40 -17.60
N ARG A 20 -10.95 7.31 -18.70
CA ARG A 20 -11.03 6.07 -19.50
C ARG A 20 -9.67 5.65 -20.04
N LEU A 21 -8.88 6.57 -20.58
CA LEU A 21 -7.58 6.25 -21.16
C LEU A 21 -6.62 5.67 -20.10
N HIS A 22 -6.61 6.21 -18.88
CA HIS A 22 -5.82 5.67 -17.77
C HIS A 22 -6.35 4.31 -17.28
N LYS A 23 -7.67 4.12 -17.21
CA LYS A 23 -8.29 2.84 -16.84
C LYS A 23 -7.85 1.69 -17.77
N TYR A 24 -7.63 1.99 -19.05
CA TYR A 24 -7.14 1.05 -20.05
C TYR A 24 -5.60 0.97 -20.13
N ALA A 25 -4.87 1.79 -19.39
CA ALA A 25 -3.43 1.70 -19.28
C ALA A 25 -3.02 0.51 -18.40
N LYS A 26 -2.90 -0.65 -19.04
CA LYS A 26 -2.47 -1.90 -18.41
C LYS A 26 -1.08 -2.31 -18.90
N LEU A 27 -0.32 -2.95 -18.01
CA LEU A 27 0.94 -3.62 -18.29
C LEU A 27 0.83 -5.04 -17.73
N GLU A 28 1.04 -6.06 -18.56
CA GLU A 28 0.93 -7.48 -18.15
C GLU A 28 -0.42 -7.82 -17.48
N GLY A 29 -1.50 -7.14 -17.88
CA GLY A 29 -2.84 -7.32 -17.31
C GLY A 29 -3.09 -6.55 -16.01
N GLU A 30 -2.04 -6.05 -15.34
CA GLU A 30 -2.14 -5.19 -14.17
C GLU A 30 -2.33 -3.72 -14.56
N ARG A 31 -3.01 -2.96 -13.70
CA ARG A 31 -3.18 -1.51 -13.87
C ARG A 31 -1.87 -0.81 -13.52
N ILE A 32 -1.43 0.10 -14.37
CA ILE A 32 -0.20 0.89 -14.12
C ILE A 32 -0.40 1.83 -12.92
N PHE A 33 -1.61 2.34 -12.74
CA PHE A 33 -2.00 3.22 -11.63
C PHE A 33 -2.95 2.45 -10.70
N PRO A 34 -2.48 1.95 -9.55
CA PRO A 34 -3.29 1.13 -8.66
C PRO A 34 -4.35 1.95 -7.90
N ASP A 35 -4.07 3.23 -7.65
CA ASP A 35 -4.98 4.15 -6.98
C ASP A 35 -5.76 5.01 -7.99
N GLU A 36 -7.02 4.64 -8.25
CA GLU A 36 -7.90 5.42 -9.12
C GLU A 36 -8.34 6.74 -8.47
N ALA A 37 -8.39 6.83 -7.15
CA ALA A 37 -8.88 8.02 -6.46
C ALA A 37 -7.88 9.17 -6.60
N GLY A 38 -6.60 8.94 -6.26
CA GLY A 38 -5.55 9.93 -6.43
C GLY A 38 -5.34 10.37 -7.88
N LEU A 39 -5.49 9.45 -8.83
CA LEU A 39 -5.45 9.77 -10.26
C LEU A 39 -6.61 10.68 -10.68
N ASN A 40 -7.84 10.37 -10.24
CA ASN A 40 -9.01 11.18 -10.57
C ASN A 40 -8.88 12.59 -9.98
N GLU A 41 -8.41 12.70 -8.73
CA GLU A 41 -8.15 13.98 -8.08
C GLU A 41 -7.09 14.79 -8.85
N MET A 42 -5.99 14.17 -9.27
CA MET A 42 -4.96 14.83 -10.10
C MET A 42 -5.53 15.33 -11.43
N LEU A 43 -6.34 14.52 -12.13
CA LEU A 43 -6.96 14.92 -13.40
C LEU A 43 -7.96 16.08 -13.20
N ASP A 44 -8.78 16.01 -12.16
CA ASP A 44 -9.76 17.04 -11.84
C ASP A 44 -9.06 18.35 -11.44
N ALA A 45 -7.95 18.28 -10.69
CA ALA A 45 -7.08 19.41 -10.38
C ALA A 45 -6.42 20.01 -11.64
N ALA A 46 -5.95 19.16 -12.56
CA ALA A 46 -5.39 19.61 -13.83
C ALA A 46 -6.43 20.32 -14.72
N CYS A 47 -7.66 19.79 -14.78
CA CYS A 47 -8.78 20.41 -15.49
C CYS A 47 -9.19 21.75 -14.88
N ALA A 48 -9.17 21.85 -13.55
CA ALA A 48 -9.48 23.09 -12.83
C ALA A 48 -8.36 24.14 -12.91
N GLY A 49 -7.19 23.79 -13.46
CA GLY A 49 -6.02 24.66 -13.46
C GLY A 49 -5.49 24.95 -12.05
N ALA A 50 -5.62 23.98 -11.14
CA ALA A 50 -5.16 24.12 -9.76
C ALA A 50 -3.65 24.42 -9.72
N VAL A 51 -3.25 25.27 -8.77
CA VAL A 51 -1.83 25.61 -8.57
C VAL A 51 -1.06 24.32 -8.28
N GLY A 52 0.06 24.14 -8.97
CA GLY A 52 0.89 22.95 -8.85
C GLY A 52 0.47 21.76 -9.71
N THR A 53 -0.61 21.84 -10.50
CA THR A 53 -0.99 20.75 -11.42
C THR A 53 -1.34 21.29 -12.81
N PHE A 54 -0.87 20.62 -13.86
CA PHE A 54 -1.13 21.01 -15.24
C PHE A 54 -1.37 19.78 -16.12
N GLY A 55 -2.27 19.90 -17.10
CA GLY A 55 -2.61 18.82 -18.04
C GLY A 55 -2.59 19.27 -19.49
N LEU A 56 -2.10 18.39 -20.37
CA LEU A 56 -2.16 18.50 -21.83
C LEU A 56 -2.87 17.28 -22.40
N VAL A 57 -3.65 17.50 -23.45
CA VAL A 57 -4.29 16.44 -24.25
C VAL A 57 -3.84 16.51 -25.69
N ALA A 58 -3.74 15.34 -26.32
CA ALA A 58 -3.54 15.19 -27.74
C ALA A 58 -4.84 14.66 -28.36
N LEU A 59 -5.34 15.39 -29.36
CA LEU A 59 -6.55 15.07 -30.10
C LEU A 59 -6.18 14.70 -31.54
N ALA A 60 -6.74 13.60 -32.07
CA ALA A 60 -6.58 13.21 -33.46
C ALA A 60 -7.72 13.78 -34.31
N SER A 61 -7.40 14.41 -35.43
CA SER A 61 -8.37 15.03 -36.36
C SER A 61 -9.06 14.03 -37.32
N CYS A 62 -8.96 12.73 -37.06
CA CYS A 62 -9.33 11.68 -38.03
C CYS A 62 -10.84 11.40 -38.11
N ALA A 63 -11.65 12.05 -37.28
CA ALA A 63 -13.10 11.86 -37.16
C ALA A 63 -13.80 13.23 -37.21
N PRO A 64 -15.12 13.28 -37.52
CA PRO A 64 -15.90 14.53 -37.47
C PRO A 64 -15.82 15.23 -36.11
N GLU A 65 -15.53 14.47 -35.04
CA GLU A 65 -15.23 14.99 -33.72
C GLU A 65 -13.77 14.65 -33.34
N PRO A 66 -13.00 15.61 -32.81
CA PRO A 66 -11.62 15.38 -32.42
C PRO A 66 -11.56 14.37 -31.27
N GLU A 67 -10.85 13.26 -31.48
CA GLU A 67 -10.81 12.17 -30.51
C GLU A 67 -9.57 12.25 -29.63
N LEU A 68 -9.72 12.08 -28.31
CA LEU A 68 -8.60 12.09 -27.36
C LEU A 68 -7.76 10.81 -27.50
N VAL A 69 -6.51 10.98 -27.91
CA VAL A 69 -5.57 9.88 -28.17
C VAL A 69 -4.38 9.83 -27.21
N GLY A 70 -4.17 10.90 -26.44
CA GLY A 70 -3.13 10.96 -25.42
C GLY A 70 -3.39 12.02 -24.36
N VAL A 71 -2.88 11.78 -23.16
CA VAL A 71 -2.95 12.71 -22.04
C VAL A 71 -1.60 12.74 -21.32
N LEU A 72 -1.16 13.94 -20.97
CA LEU A 72 0.03 14.18 -20.16
C LEU A 72 -0.38 15.07 -18.98
N THR A 73 -0.14 14.63 -17.75
CA THR A 73 -0.24 15.49 -16.57
C THR A 73 1.13 15.73 -15.97
N ALA A 74 1.28 16.89 -15.35
CA ALA A 74 2.48 17.40 -14.72
C ALA A 74 2.10 17.94 -13.34
N GLN A 75 2.62 17.33 -12.28
CA GLN A 75 2.38 17.73 -10.89
C GLN A 75 3.68 18.25 -10.28
N TRP A 76 3.64 19.44 -9.71
CA TRP A 76 4.78 20.03 -9.00
C TRP A 76 4.93 19.34 -7.65
N GLU A 77 6.11 18.81 -7.40
CA GLU A 77 6.52 18.30 -6.10
C GLU A 77 7.61 19.20 -5.54
N GLU A 78 7.44 19.63 -4.29
CA GLU A 78 8.54 20.22 -3.54
C GLU A 78 9.49 19.08 -3.20
N ALA A 79 10.65 19.00 -3.87
CA ALA A 79 11.66 18.04 -3.48
C ALA A 79 12.11 18.40 -2.06
N GLU A 80 11.75 17.55 -1.10
CA GLU A 80 12.25 17.67 0.26
C GLU A 80 13.78 17.71 0.20
N ALA A 81 14.38 18.78 0.71
CA ALA A 81 15.82 19.02 0.66
C ALA A 81 16.64 17.96 1.43
N GLY A 82 16.02 16.93 2.01
CA GLY A 82 16.62 15.97 2.91
C GLY A 82 16.94 14.58 2.36
N ALA A 83 16.42 14.15 1.20
CA ALA A 83 16.55 12.74 0.78
C ALA A 83 17.85 12.39 0.02
N ALA A 84 18.62 13.37 -0.43
CA ALA A 84 19.82 13.15 -1.25
C ALA A 84 21.13 12.95 -0.45
N GLY A 85 21.07 12.81 0.88
CA GLY A 85 22.26 12.96 1.75
C GLY A 85 22.49 11.85 2.76
N GLN A 86 22.64 10.59 2.33
CA GLN A 86 23.42 9.59 3.09
C GLN A 86 24.50 8.89 2.24
N ALA A 87 24.75 9.39 1.03
CA ALA A 87 25.88 8.99 0.20
C ALA A 87 27.00 10.04 0.32
N GLY A 88 27.79 9.91 1.40
CA GLY A 88 29.17 10.40 1.53
C GLY A 88 29.47 11.86 1.17
N ALA A 89 29.49 12.74 2.17
CA ALA A 89 30.29 13.97 2.10
C ALA A 89 30.65 14.49 3.51
N THR A 90 31.83 14.09 3.98
CA THR A 90 32.64 14.91 4.88
C THR A 90 33.02 16.19 4.13
N GLY A 91 32.43 17.34 4.48
CA GLY A 91 32.95 18.62 4.01
C GLY A 91 31.90 19.72 3.83
N THR A 92 32.03 20.75 4.66
CA THR A 92 31.48 22.11 4.52
C THR A 92 29.96 22.29 4.62
N ALA A 93 29.51 22.47 5.86
CA ALA A 93 28.24 23.11 6.19
C ALA A 93 28.25 24.57 5.74
N GLY A 94 27.24 25.01 4.97
CA GLY A 94 27.12 26.44 4.63
C GLY A 94 26.20 26.84 3.46
N ALA A 95 25.60 25.91 2.72
CA ALA A 95 24.63 26.26 1.67
C ALA A 95 23.21 25.99 2.15
N ALA A 96 22.47 27.05 2.51
CA ALA A 96 21.03 26.98 2.73
C ALA A 96 20.37 26.33 1.51
N GLY A 97 19.73 25.17 1.73
CA GLY A 97 19.32 24.25 0.68
C GLY A 97 18.33 24.89 -0.31
N ALA A 98 18.82 25.19 -1.51
CA ALA A 98 17.97 25.59 -2.62
C ALA A 98 16.96 24.47 -2.90
N ARG A 99 15.68 24.72 -2.61
CA ARG A 99 14.58 23.80 -2.93
C ARG A 99 14.58 23.58 -4.45
N ARG A 100 14.79 22.34 -4.87
CA ARG A 100 14.72 22.00 -6.30
C ARG A 100 13.26 21.71 -6.62
N SER A 101 12.66 22.49 -7.51
CA SER A 101 11.33 22.16 -8.02
C SER A 101 11.44 20.95 -8.95
N CYS A 102 10.75 19.86 -8.62
CA CYS A 102 10.56 18.74 -9.53
C CYS A 102 9.12 18.67 -10.01
N VAL A 103 8.95 18.16 -11.23
CA VAL A 103 7.65 17.97 -11.85
C VAL A 103 7.48 16.49 -12.15
N LEU A 104 6.58 15.82 -11.44
CA LEU A 104 6.19 14.45 -11.67
C LEU A 104 5.30 14.37 -12.91
N LEU A 105 5.68 13.52 -13.87
CA LEU A 105 4.99 13.35 -15.15
C LEU A 105 4.26 12.02 -15.22
N THR A 106 2.99 12.10 -15.62
CA THR A 106 2.17 10.96 -15.99
C THR A 106 1.77 11.10 -17.46
N LEU A 107 2.15 10.12 -18.30
CA LEU A 107 1.89 10.12 -19.74
C LEU A 107 1.18 8.83 -20.14
N VAL A 108 0.00 8.95 -20.74
CA VAL A 108 -0.75 7.82 -21.30
C VAL A 108 -1.09 8.10 -22.75
N ILE A 109 -0.83 7.11 -23.62
CA ILE A 109 -1.08 7.17 -25.05
C ILE A 109 -1.90 5.94 -25.44
N ARG A 110 -2.96 6.17 -26.21
CA ARG A 110 -3.84 5.12 -26.75
C ARG A 110 -3.04 4.18 -27.64
N ALA A 111 -3.34 2.88 -27.56
CA ALA A 111 -2.46 1.82 -28.07
C ALA A 111 -2.22 1.87 -29.59
N ASP A 112 -3.26 2.20 -30.35
CA ASP A 112 -3.30 2.31 -31.80
C ASP A 112 -2.47 3.46 -32.38
N VAL A 113 -2.25 4.54 -31.62
CA VAL A 113 -1.45 5.69 -32.05
C VAL A 113 -0.03 5.71 -31.45
N ARG A 114 0.36 4.66 -30.73
CA ARG A 114 1.74 4.53 -30.20
C ARG A 114 2.73 4.46 -31.36
N GLY A 115 3.89 5.07 -31.17
CA GLY A 115 4.89 5.21 -32.24
C GLY A 115 4.61 6.34 -33.24
N GLY A 116 3.39 6.88 -33.29
CA GLY A 116 3.01 8.02 -34.15
C GLY A 116 3.53 9.39 -33.71
N GLY A 117 4.44 9.45 -32.73
CA GLY A 117 5.02 10.71 -32.26
C GLY A 117 4.18 11.49 -31.23
N VAL A 118 2.96 11.04 -30.90
CA VAL A 118 2.04 11.69 -29.93
C VAL A 118 2.74 12.06 -28.62
N GLY A 119 3.43 11.11 -27.99
CA GLY A 119 4.14 11.35 -26.72
C GLY A 119 5.27 12.37 -26.84
N ARG A 120 5.98 12.39 -27.98
CA ARG A 120 7.03 13.38 -28.24
C ARG A 120 6.42 14.77 -28.39
N ALA A 121 5.28 14.87 -29.07
CA ALA A 121 4.58 16.13 -29.26
C ALA A 121 4.07 16.70 -27.92
N LEU A 122 3.45 15.86 -27.07
CA LEU A 122 3.02 16.23 -25.72
C LEU A 122 4.19 16.72 -24.84
N LEU A 123 5.32 15.99 -24.82
CA LEU A 123 6.51 16.41 -24.07
C LEU A 123 7.13 17.71 -24.59
N SER A 124 7.13 17.93 -25.91
CA SER A 124 7.59 19.19 -26.49
C SER A 124 6.69 20.36 -26.09
N ALA A 125 5.37 20.18 -26.16
CA ALA A 125 4.40 21.19 -25.73
C ALA A 125 4.55 21.54 -24.24
N LEU A 126 4.75 20.54 -23.37
CA LEU A 126 5.03 20.76 -21.96
C LEU A 126 6.30 21.61 -21.77
N ARG A 127 7.38 21.33 -22.51
CA ARG A 127 8.64 22.08 -22.39
C ARG A 127 8.48 23.54 -22.79
N VAL A 128 7.77 23.81 -23.89
CA VAL A 128 7.46 25.19 -24.31
C VAL A 128 6.69 25.89 -23.19
N ARG A 129 5.69 25.22 -22.60
CA ARG A 129 4.90 25.78 -21.50
C ARG A 129 5.72 26.08 -20.24
N LEU A 130 6.69 25.23 -19.92
CA LEU A 130 7.61 25.45 -18.80
C LEU A 130 8.57 26.62 -19.04
N GLN A 131 8.89 26.92 -20.30
CA GLN A 131 9.72 28.08 -20.66
C GLN A 131 8.94 29.40 -20.63
N GLU A 132 7.66 29.37 -20.96
CA GLU A 132 6.77 30.54 -20.91
C GLU A 132 6.46 30.99 -19.47
N GLY A 133 6.88 30.24 -18.44
CA GLY A 133 6.70 30.64 -17.04
C GLY A 133 5.24 30.56 -16.59
N HIS A 134 4.55 29.45 -16.90
CA HIS A 134 3.11 29.33 -16.68
C HIS A 134 2.66 29.70 -15.26
N PRO A 135 1.54 30.45 -15.10
CA PRO A 135 1.02 30.95 -13.81
C PRO A 135 0.60 29.89 -12.79
N ALA A 136 0.60 28.60 -13.14
CA ALA A 136 0.23 27.51 -12.24
C ALA A 136 1.45 26.91 -11.50
N GLY A 137 2.67 27.37 -11.81
CA GLY A 137 3.87 27.00 -11.05
C GLY A 137 3.93 27.73 -9.71
N PRO A 138 4.66 27.19 -8.71
CA PRO A 138 4.89 27.90 -7.46
C PRO A 138 5.52 29.28 -7.76
N PRO A 139 4.92 30.38 -7.28
CA PRO A 139 5.43 31.73 -7.52
C PRO A 139 6.69 31.94 -6.68
N GLY A 140 7.86 31.65 -7.24
CA GLY A 140 9.13 32.04 -6.62
C GLY A 140 10.34 31.22 -7.05
N GLY A 141 11.40 31.92 -7.46
CA GLY A 141 12.76 31.44 -7.26
C GLY A 141 13.62 31.26 -8.52
N ASP A 142 14.24 32.35 -8.95
CA ASP A 142 15.65 32.39 -9.40
C ASP A 142 16.07 31.67 -10.69
N GLY A 143 15.14 31.30 -11.58
CA GLY A 143 15.50 30.68 -12.86
C GLY A 143 16.23 29.34 -12.67
N LEU A 144 16.01 28.69 -11.53
CA LEU A 144 16.56 27.37 -11.25
C LEU A 144 16.00 26.36 -12.27
N PRO A 145 16.83 25.44 -12.75
CA PRO A 145 16.42 24.51 -13.77
C PRO A 145 15.38 23.51 -13.23
N VAL A 146 14.16 23.54 -13.79
CA VAL A 146 13.09 22.58 -13.47
C VAL A 146 13.53 21.16 -13.85
N ARG A 147 13.45 20.22 -12.90
CA ARG A 147 13.71 18.79 -13.12
C ARG A 147 12.39 18.09 -13.40
N LEU A 148 12.28 17.48 -14.57
CA LEU A 148 11.18 16.58 -14.90
C LEU A 148 11.50 15.20 -14.34
N LEU A 149 10.53 14.58 -13.69
CA LEU A 149 10.64 13.26 -13.06
C LEU A 149 9.49 12.40 -13.53
N THR A 150 9.74 11.12 -13.79
CA THR A 150 8.69 10.15 -14.12
C THR A 150 9.10 8.78 -13.60
N ASP A 151 8.15 8.08 -13.01
CA ASP A 151 8.32 6.71 -12.54
C ASP A 151 7.74 5.75 -13.56
N VAL A 152 8.61 4.90 -14.12
CA VAL A 152 8.22 3.92 -15.14
C VAL A 152 8.46 2.52 -14.60
N ALA A 153 7.46 1.65 -14.69
CA ALA A 153 7.64 0.24 -14.36
C ALA A 153 8.81 -0.37 -15.17
N VAL A 154 9.70 -1.12 -14.52
CA VAL A 154 10.88 -1.74 -15.16
C VAL A 154 10.44 -2.65 -16.31
N ALA A 155 9.31 -3.34 -16.15
CA ALA A 155 8.72 -4.21 -17.18
C ALA A 155 8.17 -3.46 -18.40
N ASN A 156 7.95 -2.14 -18.32
CA ASN A 156 7.49 -1.32 -19.45
C ASN A 156 8.68 -0.81 -20.28
N GLU A 157 9.41 -1.74 -20.90
CA GLU A 157 10.57 -1.43 -21.74
C GLU A 157 10.29 -0.39 -22.84
N PRO A 158 9.12 -0.40 -23.54
CA PRO A 158 8.81 0.62 -24.54
C PRO A 158 8.76 2.03 -23.96
N ALA A 159 8.19 2.22 -22.77
CA ALA A 159 8.14 3.50 -22.09
C ALA A 159 9.54 3.95 -21.62
N VAL A 160 10.34 3.05 -21.02
CA VAL A 160 11.72 3.34 -20.61
C VAL A 160 12.57 3.77 -21.82
N ALA A 161 12.48 3.03 -22.93
CA ALA A 161 13.18 3.36 -24.16
C ALA A 161 12.71 4.69 -24.76
N PHE A 162 11.40 4.98 -24.70
CA PHE A 162 10.84 6.25 -25.12
C PHE A 162 11.44 7.43 -24.33
N PHE A 163 11.40 7.39 -22.99
CA PHE A 163 11.93 8.48 -22.16
C PHE A 163 13.44 8.65 -22.31
N LYS A 164 14.22 7.56 -22.41
CA LYS A 164 15.65 7.62 -22.71
C LYS A 164 15.94 8.32 -24.04
N ARG A 165 15.16 8.03 -25.10
CA ARG A 165 15.27 8.74 -26.40
C ARG A 165 14.92 10.23 -26.30
N GLN A 166 14.09 10.61 -25.32
CA GLN A 166 13.76 12.02 -25.02
C GLN A 166 14.78 12.70 -24.09
N GLY A 167 15.90 12.04 -23.79
CA GLY A 167 17.01 12.59 -22.99
C GLY A 167 16.91 12.33 -21.49
N PHE A 168 15.92 11.58 -21.02
CA PHE A 168 15.82 11.21 -19.60
C PHE A 168 16.93 10.24 -19.19
N ARG A 169 17.50 10.48 -18.02
CA ARG A 169 18.52 9.64 -17.39
C ARG A 169 17.92 8.93 -16.19
N GLN A 170 18.37 7.70 -15.94
CA GLN A 170 17.99 6.95 -14.76
C GLN A 170 18.62 7.59 -13.52
N ALA A 171 17.79 8.12 -12.63
CA ALA A 171 18.21 8.72 -11.37
C ALA A 171 18.25 7.68 -10.23
N GLY A 172 17.33 6.72 -10.26
CA GLY A 172 17.21 5.71 -9.21
C GLY A 172 16.37 4.51 -9.63
N ARG A 173 16.18 3.58 -8.68
CA ARG A 173 15.20 2.50 -8.76
C ARG A 173 14.31 2.60 -7.54
N SER A 174 13.02 2.81 -7.75
CA SER A 174 12.04 2.84 -6.68
C SER A 174 11.46 1.44 -6.49
N ASN A 175 11.56 0.93 -5.25
CA ASN A 175 10.96 -0.34 -4.81
C ASN A 175 11.31 -1.59 -5.65
N GLY A 176 12.41 -1.55 -6.42
CA GLY A 176 12.83 -2.64 -7.32
C GLY A 176 11.91 -2.91 -8.51
N ARG A 177 10.77 -2.21 -8.63
CA ARG A 177 9.74 -2.42 -9.66
C ARG A 177 9.60 -1.26 -10.63
N SER A 178 10.01 -0.06 -10.24
CA SER A 178 10.03 1.12 -11.11
C SER A 178 11.43 1.73 -11.20
N VAL A 179 11.66 2.40 -12.32
CA VAL A 179 12.85 3.21 -12.59
C VAL A 179 12.44 4.66 -12.57
N GLU A 180 13.10 5.45 -11.72
CA GLU A 180 12.96 6.89 -11.70
C GLU A 180 13.81 7.46 -12.85
N LEU A 181 13.14 8.11 -13.80
CA LEU A 181 13.77 8.75 -14.95
C LEU A 181 13.64 10.25 -14.80
N THR A 182 14.75 10.96 -14.96
CA THR A 182 14.75 12.42 -14.82
C THR A 182 15.48 13.14 -15.93
N VAL A 183 15.04 14.36 -16.21
CA VAL A 183 15.73 15.25 -17.15
C VAL A 183 15.58 16.69 -16.72
N THR A 184 16.63 17.47 -16.93
CA THR A 184 16.56 18.91 -16.72
C THR A 184 15.90 19.56 -17.94
N ALA A 185 14.85 20.36 -17.75
CA ALA A 185 14.10 20.96 -18.86
C ALA A 185 15.02 21.69 -19.86
N ARG A 186 16.03 22.41 -19.36
CA ARG A 186 17.04 23.13 -20.16
C ARG A 186 17.91 22.21 -21.04
N GLN A 187 18.29 21.03 -20.55
CA GLN A 187 19.20 20.12 -21.28
C GLN A 187 18.56 19.56 -22.56
N VAL A 188 17.24 19.31 -22.54
CA VAL A 188 16.61 18.69 -23.71
C VAL A 188 16.41 19.66 -24.86
N LEU A 189 16.18 20.93 -24.57
CA LEU A 189 16.09 21.97 -25.59
C LEU A 189 17.40 22.10 -26.37
N MET A 190 18.54 22.03 -25.69
CA MET A 190 19.84 22.00 -26.36
C MET A 190 20.00 20.76 -27.25
N ALA A 191 19.59 19.58 -26.76
CA ALA A 191 19.63 18.36 -27.56
C ALA A 191 18.72 18.41 -28.80
N LEU A 192 17.55 19.05 -28.69
CA LEU A 192 16.61 19.21 -29.82
C LEU A 192 17.08 20.26 -30.82
N ALA A 193 17.58 21.40 -30.35
CA ALA A 193 18.15 22.45 -31.20
C ALA A 193 19.33 21.92 -32.02
N PHE A 194 20.22 21.15 -31.38
CA PHE A 194 21.36 20.52 -32.03
C PHE A 194 20.93 19.49 -33.09
N ARG A 195 19.89 18.69 -32.81
CA ARG A 195 19.37 17.69 -33.77
C ARG A 195 18.65 18.34 -34.96
N GLY A 196 17.98 19.47 -34.76
CA GLY A 196 17.38 20.26 -35.84
C GLY A 196 18.42 20.84 -36.79
N GLN A 197 19.57 21.28 -36.26
CA GLN A 197 20.70 21.75 -37.09
C GLN A 197 21.36 20.64 -37.89
N GLN A 198 21.51 19.43 -37.32
CA GLN A 198 22.09 18.29 -38.06
C GLN A 198 21.18 17.77 -39.17
N ALA A 199 19.86 17.80 -39.00
CA ALA A 199 18.92 17.37 -40.03
C ALA A 199 18.83 18.37 -41.22
N GLY A 200 19.14 19.66 -40.99
CA GLY A 200 19.12 20.69 -42.02
C GLY A 200 20.37 20.77 -42.89
N ALA A 201 21.45 20.03 -42.58
CA ALA A 201 22.74 20.17 -43.25
C ALA A 201 22.96 19.23 -44.46
N SER A 202 21.99 18.40 -44.87
CA SER A 202 22.22 17.37 -45.91
C SER A 202 21.38 17.44 -47.19
N THR A 203 20.59 18.49 -47.42
CA THR A 203 19.88 18.65 -48.71
C THR A 203 19.79 20.11 -49.12
N SER A 204 20.87 20.64 -49.71
CA SER A 204 20.81 21.82 -50.55
C SER A 204 20.41 21.41 -51.97
N ALA A 205 19.12 21.50 -52.29
CA ALA A 205 18.62 21.62 -53.66
C ALA A 205 18.10 23.06 -53.85
N PRO A 206 18.35 23.71 -55.01
CA PRO A 206 18.13 25.14 -55.14
C PRO A 206 16.68 25.49 -55.52
N GLY A 207 16.17 26.53 -54.86
CA GLY A 207 15.41 27.59 -55.51
C GLY A 207 13.90 27.38 -55.71
N VAL A 208 13.09 27.85 -54.75
CA VAL A 208 11.84 28.57 -55.03
C VAL A 208 11.64 29.65 -53.96
N GLN A 209 11.72 30.92 -54.38
CA GLN A 209 11.35 32.07 -53.56
C GLN A 209 9.83 32.12 -53.41
N HIS A 210 9.32 32.06 -52.18
CA HIS A 210 7.94 32.44 -51.87
C HIS A 210 7.88 33.52 -50.80
N GLN A 211 7.16 34.57 -51.15
CA GLN A 211 6.95 35.82 -50.43
C GLN A 211 6.23 35.58 -49.10
N ARG A 212 6.69 36.29 -48.06
CA ARG A 212 6.02 36.40 -46.76
C ARG A 212 4.91 37.44 -46.81
N PRO A 213 3.70 37.17 -46.28
CA PRO A 213 2.82 38.22 -45.82
C PRO A 213 3.12 38.59 -44.36
N SER A 214 3.21 39.90 -44.13
CA SER A 214 3.34 40.56 -42.83
C SER A 214 2.02 40.48 -42.05
N MET A 215 2.05 39.92 -40.83
CA MET A 215 0.97 40.05 -39.86
C MET A 215 1.40 40.93 -38.69
N THR A 216 0.55 41.91 -38.40
CA THR A 216 0.65 42.91 -37.33
C THR A 216 0.30 42.32 -35.94
N PRO A 217 0.83 42.88 -34.85
CA PRO A 217 0.61 42.36 -33.50
C PRO A 217 -0.75 42.79 -32.93
N PHE A 218 -1.52 41.80 -32.45
CA PHE A 218 -2.78 41.99 -31.74
C PHE A 218 -2.53 42.31 -30.26
N ARG A 219 -3.20 43.35 -29.76
CA ARG A 219 -3.05 43.90 -28.40
C ARG A 219 -4.17 43.34 -27.51
N PRO A 220 -3.91 42.68 -26.37
CA PRO A 220 -4.99 42.25 -25.48
C PRO A 220 -5.48 43.40 -24.59
N ARG A 221 -6.81 43.43 -24.43
CA ARG A 221 -7.63 44.43 -23.77
C ARG A 221 -7.81 44.02 -22.30
N HIS A 222 -7.44 44.91 -21.37
CA HIS A 222 -7.68 44.73 -19.93
C HIS A 222 -9.19 44.76 -19.63
N GLY A 223 -9.68 43.72 -18.94
CA GLY A 223 -11.02 43.67 -18.35
C GLY A 223 -10.96 43.88 -16.82
N PRO A 224 -12.04 44.42 -16.21
CA PRO A 224 -12.02 44.92 -14.83
C PRO A 224 -12.13 43.82 -13.76
N ALA A 225 -11.50 44.12 -12.61
CA ALA A 225 -11.44 43.31 -11.40
C ALA A 225 -12.82 43.06 -10.78
N GLN A 226 -13.05 41.82 -10.32
CA GLN A 226 -14.18 41.45 -9.48
C GLN A 226 -13.81 41.51 -7.98
N PRO A 227 -14.79 41.83 -7.10
CA PRO A 227 -14.57 42.09 -5.68
C PRO A 227 -14.42 40.80 -4.85
N ALA A 228 -13.55 40.88 -3.85
CA ALA A 228 -13.30 39.85 -2.84
C ALA A 228 -14.50 39.67 -1.90
N ILE A 229 -14.97 38.42 -1.78
CA ILE A 229 -15.96 37.99 -0.79
C ILE A 229 -15.22 37.67 0.52
N ARG A 230 -15.47 38.47 1.55
CA ARG A 230 -15.07 38.21 2.94
C ARG A 230 -15.94 37.10 3.53
N CYS A 231 -15.32 35.97 3.87
CA CYS A 231 -15.96 34.94 4.70
C CYS A 231 -15.79 35.29 6.18
N ALA A 232 -16.91 35.14 6.90
CA ALA A 232 -17.10 35.51 8.30
C ALA A 232 -16.33 34.60 9.27
N SER A 233 -15.77 35.22 10.31
CA SER A 233 -15.21 34.55 11.48
C SER A 233 -16.33 34.11 12.43
N SER A 234 -16.45 32.80 12.66
CA SER A 234 -17.29 32.24 13.71
C SER A 234 -16.57 32.35 15.05
N GLN A 235 -17.13 33.17 15.94
CA GLN A 235 -16.75 33.30 17.34
C GLN A 235 -17.15 32.03 18.10
N SER A 236 -16.18 31.39 18.77
CA SER A 236 -16.41 30.31 19.74
C SER A 236 -16.52 30.90 21.16
N PRO A 237 -17.54 30.52 21.96
CA PRO A 237 -17.74 31.07 23.30
C PRO A 237 -16.78 30.44 24.32
N THR A 238 -16.09 31.32 25.03
CA THR A 238 -15.28 31.05 26.23
C THR A 238 -16.18 30.63 27.39
N GLN A 239 -16.12 29.35 27.81
CA GLN A 239 -16.69 28.89 29.08
C GLN A 239 -15.58 28.79 30.13
N GLY A 240 -15.76 29.53 31.24
CA GLY A 240 -14.87 29.58 32.39
C GLY A 240 -14.97 28.39 33.35
N PRO A 241 -14.16 28.41 34.43
CA PRO A 241 -13.74 27.21 35.17
C PRO A 241 -14.70 26.88 36.32
N LYS A 242 -15.32 25.70 36.30
CA LYS A 242 -16.08 25.15 37.45
C LYS A 242 -15.73 23.70 37.80
N PHE A 243 -14.56 23.20 37.39
CA PHE A 243 -14.18 21.78 37.58
C PHE A 243 -13.08 21.53 38.63
N THR A 244 -12.54 22.56 39.29
CA THR A 244 -11.41 22.40 40.22
C THR A 244 -11.81 22.18 41.69
N ARG A 245 -13.09 22.32 42.06
CA ARG A 245 -13.54 22.13 43.45
C ARG A 245 -13.88 20.67 43.81
N SER A 246 -14.39 19.88 42.87
CA SER A 246 -14.80 18.48 43.13
C SER A 246 -13.62 17.49 43.19
N ALA A 247 -12.50 17.80 42.54
CA ALA A 247 -11.31 16.94 42.56
C ALA A 247 -10.52 17.03 43.89
N GLN A 248 -10.58 18.18 44.57
CA GLN A 248 -9.87 18.41 45.83
C GLN A 248 -10.56 17.71 47.01
N GLU A 249 -11.89 17.68 47.02
CA GLU A 249 -12.68 16.97 48.05
C GLU A 249 -12.55 15.44 47.94
N ALA A 250 -12.36 14.90 46.73
CA ALA A 250 -12.12 13.46 46.54
C ALA A 250 -10.73 13.00 47.02
N ALA A 251 -9.71 13.88 46.92
CA ALA A 251 -8.35 13.58 47.36
C ALA A 251 -8.23 13.54 48.90
N GLU A 252 -8.93 14.42 49.61
CA GLU A 252 -8.93 14.44 51.09
C GLU A 252 -9.66 13.22 51.69
N GLN A 253 -10.71 12.74 51.03
CA GLN A 253 -11.41 11.52 51.46
C GLN A 253 -10.55 10.24 51.27
N LEU A 254 -9.67 10.23 50.27
CA LEU A 254 -8.74 9.11 50.04
C LEU A 254 -7.60 9.10 51.06
N LEU A 255 -7.05 10.26 51.43
CA LEU A 255 -6.00 10.35 52.44
C LEU A 255 -6.49 9.94 53.84
N ARG A 256 -7.74 10.28 54.20
CA ARG A 256 -8.35 9.81 55.47
C ARG A 256 -8.55 8.30 55.51
N LYS A 257 -8.93 7.68 54.39
CA LYS A 257 -9.05 6.21 54.30
C LYS A 257 -7.70 5.52 54.30
N ALA A 258 -6.67 6.12 53.69
CA ALA A 258 -5.31 5.55 53.72
C ALA A 258 -4.70 5.56 55.14
N GLN A 259 -4.99 6.59 55.95
CA GLN A 259 -4.52 6.65 57.33
C GLN A 259 -5.20 5.66 58.27
N SER A 260 -6.47 5.31 58.05
CA SER A 260 -7.14 4.24 58.83
C SER A 260 -6.59 2.84 58.52
N PHE A 261 -6.04 2.63 57.32
CA PHE A 261 -5.36 1.37 56.98
C PHE A 261 -3.97 1.25 57.60
N ALA A 262 -3.32 2.35 57.97
CA ALA A 262 -1.99 2.32 58.59
C ALA A 262 -2.01 1.96 60.09
N GLN A 263 -3.15 2.10 60.79
CA GLN A 263 -3.28 1.76 62.21
C GLN A 263 -3.63 0.29 62.49
N GLU A 264 -3.85 -0.52 61.45
CA GLU A 264 -4.27 -1.93 61.58
C GLU A 264 -3.11 -2.96 61.52
N GLN A 265 -1.86 -2.54 61.72
CA GLN A 265 -0.68 -3.43 61.79
C GLN A 265 -0.54 -4.25 63.11
N LYS A 266 -1.66 -4.67 63.71
CA LYS A 266 -1.69 -5.77 64.69
C LYS A 266 -2.52 -6.97 64.18
N LEU A 267 -2.79 -7.03 62.88
CA LEU A 267 -3.59 -8.06 62.21
C LEU A 267 -2.78 -9.16 61.51
N GLU A 268 -1.45 -9.22 61.58
CA GLU A 268 -0.69 -10.22 60.82
C GLU A 268 -0.99 -11.69 61.23
N GLN A 269 -1.33 -11.93 62.50
CA GLN A 269 -1.73 -13.26 62.97
C GLN A 269 -3.21 -13.60 62.70
N ARG A 270 -4.08 -12.60 62.51
CA ARG A 270 -5.47 -12.81 62.06
C ARG A 270 -5.58 -12.86 60.54
N ALA A 271 -4.65 -12.23 59.82
CA ALA A 271 -4.59 -12.20 58.38
C ALA A 271 -4.32 -13.58 57.77
N SER A 272 -3.47 -14.43 58.38
CA SER A 272 -3.22 -15.77 57.79
C SER A 272 -4.41 -16.73 57.92
N ALA A 273 -5.16 -16.66 59.02
CA ALA A 273 -6.41 -17.43 59.20
C ALA A 273 -7.56 -16.84 58.37
N ALA A 274 -7.66 -15.51 58.31
CA ALA A 274 -8.63 -14.82 57.48
C ALA A 274 -8.33 -14.97 55.99
N VAL A 275 -7.08 -15.09 55.55
CA VAL A 275 -6.70 -15.32 54.14
C VAL A 275 -7.05 -16.74 53.69
N LYS A 276 -6.97 -17.75 54.57
CA LYS A 276 -7.46 -19.11 54.24
C LYS A 276 -9.00 -19.15 54.16
N GLN A 277 -9.70 -18.60 55.15
CA GLN A 277 -11.16 -18.53 55.12
C GLN A 277 -11.68 -17.58 54.03
N ALA A 278 -10.97 -16.50 53.72
CA ALA A 278 -11.29 -15.61 52.61
C ALA A 278 -10.88 -16.22 51.28
N GLY A 279 -9.89 -17.13 51.20
CA GLY A 279 -9.58 -17.87 49.98
C GLY A 279 -10.69 -18.86 49.62
N GLU A 280 -11.22 -19.59 50.60
CA GLU A 280 -12.36 -20.50 50.42
C GLU A 280 -13.65 -19.72 50.14
N LYS A 281 -13.94 -18.67 50.92
CA LYS A 281 -15.10 -17.80 50.66
C LYS A 281 -14.96 -16.95 49.40
N ALA A 282 -13.75 -16.58 48.97
CA ALA A 282 -13.52 -15.94 47.67
C ALA A 282 -13.65 -16.93 46.53
N GLY A 283 -13.33 -18.22 46.73
CA GLY A 283 -13.64 -19.28 45.77
C GLY A 283 -15.15 -19.44 45.59
N GLU A 284 -15.90 -19.54 46.69
CA GLU A 284 -17.37 -19.60 46.66
C GLU A 284 -18.00 -18.30 46.13
N ALA A 285 -17.50 -17.13 46.54
CA ALA A 285 -17.96 -15.85 46.05
C ALA A 285 -17.57 -15.60 44.59
N ALA A 286 -16.43 -16.12 44.11
CA ALA A 286 -16.03 -16.05 42.71
C ALA A 286 -16.89 -16.98 41.85
N GLU A 287 -17.20 -18.19 42.32
CA GLU A 287 -18.13 -19.08 41.62
C GLU A 287 -19.57 -18.52 41.64
N ALA A 288 -20.02 -17.95 42.76
CA ALA A 288 -21.30 -17.25 42.84
C ALA A 288 -21.33 -16.00 41.95
N ALA A 289 -20.25 -15.21 41.89
CA ALA A 289 -20.11 -14.05 41.02
C ALA A 289 -20.00 -14.45 39.54
N LYS A 290 -19.42 -15.60 39.23
CA LYS A 290 -19.37 -16.16 37.88
C LYS A 290 -20.75 -16.66 37.45
N VAL A 291 -21.53 -17.27 38.35
CA VAL A 291 -22.92 -17.66 38.07
C VAL A 291 -23.82 -16.42 37.93
N ALA A 292 -23.70 -15.45 38.83
CA ALA A 292 -24.43 -14.18 38.76
C ALA A 292 -24.03 -13.37 37.52
N GLY A 293 -22.73 -13.35 37.19
CA GLY A 293 -22.16 -12.73 36.00
C GLY A 293 -22.65 -13.41 34.72
N LYS A 294 -22.71 -14.74 34.68
CA LYS A 294 -23.33 -15.48 33.56
C LYS A 294 -24.82 -15.14 33.42
N ARG A 295 -25.57 -15.05 34.51
CA ARG A 295 -27.00 -14.68 34.48
C ARG A 295 -27.21 -13.23 34.03
N LEU A 296 -26.40 -12.30 34.53
CA LEU A 296 -26.41 -10.90 34.10
C LEU A 296 -25.99 -10.77 32.64
N PHE A 297 -24.96 -11.51 32.20
CA PHE A 297 -24.52 -11.52 30.82
C PHE A 297 -25.59 -12.10 29.89
N VAL A 298 -26.24 -13.21 30.26
CA VAL A 298 -27.36 -13.76 29.48
C VAL A 298 -28.53 -12.78 29.42
N LYS A 299 -28.84 -12.10 30.53
CA LYS A 299 -29.92 -11.11 30.56
C LYS A 299 -29.59 -9.88 29.70
N LEU A 300 -28.39 -9.33 29.84
CA LEU A 300 -27.89 -8.22 29.03
C LEU A 300 -27.76 -8.61 27.55
N ASP A 301 -27.33 -9.82 27.26
CA ASP A 301 -27.23 -10.32 25.89
C ASP A 301 -28.62 -10.49 25.27
N SER A 302 -29.60 -10.99 26.04
CA SER A 302 -30.98 -11.12 25.58
C SER A 302 -31.71 -9.79 25.41
N GLU A 303 -31.40 -8.78 26.23
CA GLU A 303 -32.04 -7.45 26.15
C GLU A 303 -31.39 -6.55 25.08
N TYR A 304 -30.08 -6.69 24.85
CA TYR A 304 -29.33 -5.77 23.99
C TYR A 304 -28.70 -6.40 22.76
N ASP A 305 -28.85 -7.72 22.54
CA ASP A 305 -28.22 -8.47 21.46
C ASP A 305 -26.71 -8.20 21.38
N LEU A 306 -26.02 -8.18 22.53
CA LEU A 306 -24.60 -7.80 22.61
C LEU A 306 -23.72 -8.76 21.83
N THR A 307 -24.02 -10.06 21.82
CA THR A 307 -23.30 -11.07 21.08
C THR A 307 -23.49 -10.88 19.57
N GLN A 308 -24.71 -10.55 19.11
CA GLN A 308 -24.92 -10.25 17.68
C GLN A 308 -24.28 -8.93 17.27
N LYS A 309 -24.38 -7.88 18.10
CA LYS A 309 -23.78 -6.56 17.82
C LYS A 309 -22.26 -6.60 17.87
N SER A 310 -21.66 -7.31 18.83
CA SER A 310 -20.21 -7.52 18.90
C SER A 310 -19.72 -8.41 17.76
N ALA A 311 -20.46 -9.45 17.36
CA ALA A 311 -20.12 -10.24 16.18
C ALA A 311 -20.21 -9.41 14.89
N ARG A 312 -21.22 -8.54 14.74
CA ARG A 312 -21.33 -7.59 13.61
C ARG A 312 -20.24 -6.53 13.63
N ALA A 313 -19.89 -6.02 14.81
CA ALA A 313 -18.80 -5.05 14.97
C ALA A 313 -17.44 -5.68 14.69
N ALA A 314 -17.21 -6.92 15.13
CA ALA A 314 -16.01 -7.68 14.81
C ALA A 314 -15.91 -7.97 13.32
N LYS A 315 -17.02 -8.35 12.66
CA LYS A 315 -17.05 -8.50 11.19
C LYS A 315 -16.75 -7.19 10.46
N ARG A 316 -17.35 -6.07 10.88
CA ARG A 316 -17.05 -4.74 10.31
C ARG A 316 -15.61 -4.30 10.58
N ALA A 317 -15.05 -4.62 11.74
CA ALA A 317 -13.66 -4.34 12.06
C ALA A 317 -12.71 -5.21 11.23
N GLU A 318 -13.07 -6.46 10.97
CA GLU A 318 -12.32 -7.35 10.07
C GLU A 318 -12.40 -6.88 8.62
N GLU A 319 -13.57 -6.45 8.14
CA GLU A 319 -13.76 -5.84 6.82
C GLU A 319 -12.96 -4.54 6.70
N ALA A 320 -13.05 -3.64 7.67
CA ALA A 320 -12.26 -2.41 7.70
C ALA A 320 -10.76 -2.69 7.78
N ALA A 321 -10.33 -3.70 8.54
CA ALA A 321 -8.93 -4.12 8.59
C ALA A 321 -8.46 -4.70 7.25
N ARG A 322 -9.32 -5.46 6.55
CA ARG A 322 -9.04 -5.95 5.19
C ARG A 322 -8.99 -4.81 4.18
N ASP A 323 -9.88 -3.83 4.27
CA ASP A 323 -9.90 -2.66 3.39
C ASP A 323 -8.66 -1.79 3.61
N ILE A 324 -8.26 -1.56 4.86
CA ILE A 324 -7.02 -0.85 5.20
C ILE A 324 -5.80 -1.63 4.71
N ASP A 325 -5.78 -2.96 4.85
CA ASP A 325 -4.69 -3.78 4.33
C ASP A 325 -4.65 -3.78 2.79
N GLN A 326 -5.80 -3.79 2.12
CA GLN A 326 -5.88 -3.71 0.66
C GLN A 326 -5.49 -2.33 0.12
N GLN A 327 -5.95 -1.25 0.75
CA GLN A 327 -5.66 0.12 0.33
C GLN A 327 -4.19 0.49 0.57
N TYR A 328 -3.68 0.23 1.77
CA TYR A 328 -2.35 0.71 2.18
C TYR A 328 -1.26 -0.36 2.08
N GLY A 329 -1.63 -1.63 1.88
CA GLY A 329 -0.68 -2.74 1.86
C GLY A 329 0.09 -2.86 3.16
N VAL A 330 -0.49 -2.48 4.31
CA VAL A 330 0.21 -2.36 5.59
C VAL A 330 0.87 -3.67 5.97
N ARG A 331 0.18 -4.80 5.83
CA ARG A 331 0.72 -6.11 6.16
C ARG A 331 1.89 -6.49 5.26
N ARG A 332 1.82 -6.11 3.98
CA ARG A 332 2.92 -6.31 3.02
C ARG A 332 4.12 -5.44 3.37
N ARG A 333 3.90 -4.17 3.68
CA ARG A 333 4.95 -3.21 4.09
C ARG A 333 5.59 -3.62 5.42
N LEU A 334 4.80 -4.06 6.38
CA LEU A 334 5.27 -4.52 7.68
C LEU A 334 6.06 -5.83 7.55
N ARG A 335 5.62 -6.75 6.68
CA ARG A 335 6.40 -7.95 6.34
C ARG A 335 7.71 -7.60 5.67
N SER A 336 7.72 -6.70 4.68
CA SER A 336 8.98 -6.27 4.03
C SER A 336 9.90 -5.52 4.99
N ALA A 337 9.37 -4.67 5.86
CA ALA A 337 10.14 -3.96 6.88
C ALA A 337 10.74 -4.96 7.88
N ARG A 338 9.95 -5.93 8.35
CA ARG A 338 10.44 -7.02 9.20
C ARG A 338 11.53 -7.83 8.50
N GLU A 339 11.33 -8.23 7.26
CA GLU A 339 12.34 -8.97 6.48
C GLU A 339 13.63 -8.16 6.30
N TYR A 340 13.51 -6.85 6.04
CA TYR A 340 14.66 -5.96 5.95
C TYR A 340 15.42 -5.88 7.28
N VAL A 341 14.70 -5.68 8.40
CA VAL A 341 15.29 -5.65 9.74
C VAL A 341 15.97 -6.97 10.05
N VAL A 342 15.33 -8.11 9.78
CA VAL A 342 15.91 -9.43 10.02
C VAL A 342 17.19 -9.65 9.19
N ARG A 343 17.22 -9.19 7.94
CA ARG A 343 18.42 -9.27 7.09
C ARG A 343 19.54 -8.33 7.54
N MET A 344 19.21 -7.15 8.04
CA MET A 344 20.20 -6.16 8.49
C MET A 344 20.67 -6.37 9.92
N LEU A 345 19.89 -7.07 10.75
CA LEU A 345 20.21 -7.37 12.15
C LEU A 345 21.64 -7.90 12.37
N PRO A 346 22.14 -8.92 11.62
CA PRO A 346 23.49 -9.43 11.83
C PRO A 346 24.58 -8.41 11.46
N THR A 347 24.35 -7.57 10.45
CA THR A 347 25.28 -6.50 10.07
C THR A 347 25.34 -5.43 11.15
N TRP A 348 24.17 -5.01 11.67
CA TRP A 348 24.08 -4.05 12.77
C TRP A 348 24.67 -4.59 14.06
N GLN A 349 24.47 -5.87 14.38
CA GLN A 349 25.11 -6.51 15.53
C GLN A 349 26.63 -6.44 15.42
N ARG A 350 27.23 -6.81 14.28
CA ARG A 350 28.69 -6.71 14.09
C ARG A 350 29.21 -5.29 14.25
N GLN A 351 28.52 -4.31 13.67
CA GLN A 351 28.90 -2.89 13.81
C GLN A 351 28.78 -2.39 15.25
N LEU A 352 27.73 -2.81 15.97
CA LEU A 352 27.55 -2.47 17.37
C LEU A 352 28.59 -3.15 18.27
N ASP A 353 28.95 -4.40 18.00
CA ASP A 353 29.99 -5.13 18.71
C ASP A 353 31.37 -4.51 18.48
N GLU A 354 31.70 -4.16 17.24
CA GLU A 354 32.93 -3.45 16.90
C GLU A 354 32.99 -2.06 17.57
N PHE A 355 31.88 -1.31 17.54
CA PHE A 355 31.79 0.01 18.17
C PHE A 355 31.94 -0.10 19.69
N THR A 356 31.18 -0.99 20.34
CA THR A 356 31.21 -1.19 21.80
C THR A 356 32.51 -1.81 22.31
N GLY A 357 33.30 -2.45 21.44
CA GLY A 357 34.66 -2.89 21.76
C GLY A 357 35.60 -1.73 22.09
N THR A 358 35.38 -0.56 21.48
CA THR A 358 36.21 0.64 21.73
C THR A 358 35.80 1.37 23.01
N TRP A 359 36.75 2.02 23.69
CA TRP A 359 36.47 2.78 24.91
C TRP A 359 35.52 3.97 24.65
N TYR A 360 35.67 4.64 23.51
CA TYR A 360 34.77 5.69 23.04
C TYR A 360 33.37 5.18 22.77
N GLY A 361 33.23 3.96 22.22
CA GLY A 361 31.92 3.37 21.99
C GLY A 361 31.19 3.03 23.28
N LYS A 362 31.92 2.52 24.29
CA LYS A 362 31.33 2.26 25.62
C LYS A 362 30.79 3.54 26.27
N THR A 363 31.56 4.62 26.23
CA THR A 363 31.11 5.91 26.80
C THR A 363 29.96 6.52 26.00
N ALA A 364 29.99 6.42 24.66
CA ALA A 364 28.90 6.88 23.80
C ALA A 364 27.60 6.09 24.02
N VAL A 365 27.68 4.77 24.15
CA VAL A 365 26.51 3.93 24.44
C VAL A 365 25.95 4.23 25.83
N PHE A 366 26.81 4.38 26.85
CA PHE A 366 26.36 4.77 28.19
C PHE A 366 25.65 6.13 28.18
N ALA A 367 26.27 7.15 27.55
CA ALA A 367 25.67 8.47 27.42
C ALA A 367 24.34 8.43 26.63
N GLY A 368 24.28 7.64 25.56
CA GLY A 368 23.08 7.42 24.77
C GLY A 368 21.95 6.77 25.58
N ILE A 369 22.26 5.77 26.41
CA ILE A 369 21.28 5.16 27.32
C ILE A 369 20.81 6.16 28.36
N CYS A 370 21.71 6.93 28.99
CA CYS A 370 21.34 7.97 29.95
C CYS A 370 20.44 9.04 29.31
N LEU A 371 20.73 9.46 28.09
CA LEU A 371 19.92 10.42 27.35
C LEU A 371 18.56 9.83 26.96
N LEU A 372 18.52 8.56 26.55
CA LEU A 372 17.29 7.87 26.22
C LEU A 372 16.39 7.73 27.45
N VAL A 373 16.94 7.33 28.60
CA VAL A 373 16.20 7.20 29.87
C VAL A 373 15.73 8.56 30.42
N SER A 374 16.49 9.64 30.18
CA SER A 374 16.09 11.00 30.58
C SER A 374 15.03 11.61 29.66
N THR A 375 14.82 11.06 28.47
CA THR A 375 13.82 11.56 27.52
C THR A 375 12.41 11.11 27.94
N PRO A 376 11.39 11.98 27.96
CA PRO A 376 10.02 11.60 28.31
C PRO A 376 9.42 10.55 27.37
N ILE A 377 9.94 10.46 26.14
CA ILE A 377 9.57 9.45 25.14
C ILE A 377 9.84 8.03 25.67
N PHE A 378 10.95 7.79 26.37
CA PHE A 378 11.25 6.47 26.93
C PHE A 378 10.22 6.04 27.97
N TRP A 379 9.88 6.94 28.90
CA TRP A 379 8.84 6.67 29.90
C TRP A 379 7.46 6.46 29.28
N SER A 380 7.16 7.17 28.19
CA SER A 380 5.95 6.93 27.40
C SER A 380 5.93 5.51 26.81
N PHE A 381 7.03 5.05 26.22
CA PHE A 381 7.15 3.68 25.71
C PHE A 381 7.07 2.62 26.82
N VAL A 382 7.71 2.85 27.96
CA VAL A 382 7.62 1.96 29.12
C VAL A 382 6.18 1.88 29.63
N ASN A 383 5.50 3.02 29.74
CA ASN A 383 4.11 3.07 30.16
C ASN A 383 3.18 2.39 29.14
N LEU A 384 3.42 2.58 27.84
CA LEU A 384 2.69 1.89 26.78
C LEU A 384 2.92 0.37 26.83
N ALA A 385 4.16 -0.07 27.03
CA ALA A 385 4.49 -1.49 27.17
C ALA A 385 3.85 -2.09 28.43
N LEU A 386 3.86 -1.36 29.55
CA LEU A 386 3.19 -1.75 30.79
C LEU A 386 1.67 -1.84 30.60
N LEU A 387 1.06 -0.89 29.91
CA LEU A 387 -0.36 -0.90 29.56
C LEU A 387 -0.70 -2.07 28.62
N LEU A 388 0.11 -2.31 27.58
CA LEU A 388 -0.07 -3.45 26.68
C LEU A 388 0.09 -4.78 27.43
N TRP A 389 1.03 -4.86 28.37
CA TRP A 389 1.20 -6.04 29.21
C TRP A 389 -0.01 -6.25 30.14
N TRP A 390 -0.48 -5.20 30.80
CA TRP A 390 -1.72 -5.24 31.60
C TRP A 390 -2.94 -5.61 30.76
N LEU A 391 -3.02 -5.14 29.51
CA LEU A 391 -4.08 -5.48 28.57
C LEU A 391 -3.95 -6.92 28.05
N SER A 392 -2.73 -7.46 27.97
CA SER A 392 -2.48 -8.82 27.49
C SER A 392 -3.09 -9.88 28.40
N ILE A 393 -3.14 -9.64 29.72
CA ILE A 393 -3.72 -10.58 30.70
C ILE A 393 -5.22 -10.83 30.42
N PRO A 394 -6.12 -9.82 30.43
CA PRO A 394 -7.53 -10.04 30.15
C PRO A 394 -7.76 -10.49 28.69
N LEU A 395 -6.97 -9.98 27.74
CA LEU A 395 -7.07 -10.41 26.34
C LEU A 395 -6.74 -11.90 26.17
N SER A 396 -5.72 -12.40 26.87
CA SER A 396 -5.33 -13.81 26.83
C SER A 396 -6.40 -14.72 27.44
N ILE A 397 -7.04 -14.29 28.53
CA ILE A 397 -8.16 -15.01 29.15
C ILE A 397 -9.36 -15.05 28.19
N MET A 398 -9.70 -13.92 27.55
CA MET A 398 -10.78 -13.90 26.56
C MET A 398 -10.47 -14.78 25.33
N LEU A 399 -9.23 -14.79 24.85
CA LEU A 399 -8.79 -15.64 23.74
C LEU A 399 -8.86 -17.13 24.10
N LEU A 400 -8.48 -17.50 25.33
CA LEU A 400 -8.61 -18.86 25.83
C LEU A 400 -10.08 -19.31 25.90
N ASP A 401 -10.96 -18.46 26.42
CA ASP A 401 -12.40 -18.75 26.46
C ASP A 401 -13.01 -18.84 25.05
N TYR A 402 -12.59 -17.97 24.13
CA TYR A 402 -13.00 -18.02 22.74
C TYR A 402 -12.55 -19.32 22.07
N ALA A 403 -11.27 -19.71 22.25
CA ALA A 403 -10.73 -20.96 21.71
C ALA A 403 -11.48 -22.19 22.26
N ARG A 404 -11.79 -22.19 23.56
CA ARG A 404 -12.59 -23.26 24.20
C ARG A 404 -14.01 -23.35 23.62
N LYS A 405 -14.68 -22.22 23.42
CA LYS A 405 -16.01 -22.19 22.78
C LYS A 405 -15.95 -22.70 21.34
N GLN A 406 -14.91 -22.32 20.59
CA GLN A 406 -14.73 -22.78 19.22
C GLN A 406 -14.46 -24.29 19.15
N GLN A 407 -13.68 -24.84 20.08
CA GLN A 407 -13.47 -26.29 20.21
C GLN A 407 -14.77 -27.01 20.57
N ALA A 408 -15.55 -26.49 21.52
CA ALA A 408 -16.85 -27.07 21.89
C ALA A 408 -17.85 -27.07 20.72
N GLN A 409 -17.89 -25.99 19.93
CA GLN A 409 -18.73 -25.94 18.72
C GLN A 409 -18.31 -26.96 17.66
N ARG A 410 -17.00 -27.16 17.46
CA ARG A 410 -16.50 -28.18 16.52
C ARG A 410 -16.87 -29.60 16.98
N LEU A 411 -16.79 -29.89 18.28
CA LEU A 411 -17.21 -31.20 18.81
C LEU A 411 -18.72 -31.41 18.64
N GLN A 412 -19.55 -30.39 18.91
CA GLN A 412 -21.00 -30.49 18.68
C GLN A 412 -21.35 -30.66 17.19
N GLN A 413 -20.62 -30.02 16.29
CA GLN A 413 -20.79 -30.22 14.85
C GLN A 413 -20.43 -31.64 14.44
N GLN A 414 -19.34 -32.20 14.97
CA GLN A 414 -18.97 -33.59 14.73
C GLN A 414 -20.03 -34.56 15.26
N GLU A 415 -20.51 -34.37 16.48
CA GLU A 415 -21.59 -35.20 17.05
C GLU A 415 -22.89 -35.11 16.23
N ALA A 416 -23.24 -33.92 15.73
CA ALA A 416 -24.41 -33.73 14.88
C ALA A 416 -24.24 -34.41 13.52
N GLU A 417 -23.06 -34.29 12.89
CA GLU A 417 -22.73 -34.97 11.64
C GLU A 417 -22.74 -36.49 11.80
N GLU A 418 -22.21 -37.03 12.89
CA GLU A 418 -22.25 -38.45 13.21
C GLU A 418 -23.68 -38.94 13.49
N ALA A 419 -24.49 -38.16 14.22
CA ALA A 419 -25.90 -38.48 14.46
C ALA A 419 -26.71 -38.46 13.16
N GLU A 420 -26.46 -37.50 12.27
CA GLU A 420 -27.05 -37.49 10.93
C GLU A 420 -26.58 -38.66 10.07
N ALA A 421 -25.29 -39.00 10.11
CA ALA A 421 -24.76 -40.16 9.41
C ALA A 421 -25.40 -41.46 9.92
N ALA A 422 -25.56 -41.61 11.24
CA ALA A 422 -26.24 -42.75 11.85
C ALA A 422 -27.72 -42.81 11.45
N ARG A 423 -28.42 -41.66 11.38
CA ARG A 423 -29.81 -41.60 10.88
C ARG A 423 -29.89 -41.99 9.40
N ARG A 424 -28.95 -41.54 8.57
CA ARG A 424 -28.88 -41.90 7.15
C ARG A 424 -28.56 -43.38 6.96
N ALA A 425 -27.69 -43.95 7.80
CA ALA A 425 -27.39 -45.38 7.82
C ALA A 425 -28.63 -46.21 8.22
N ALA A 426 -29.36 -45.76 9.25
CA ALA A 426 -30.61 -46.40 9.69
C ALA A 426 -31.73 -46.31 8.63
N GLN A 427 -31.81 -45.22 7.86
CA GLN A 427 -32.78 -45.08 6.77
C GLN A 427 -32.42 -45.91 5.53
N ASN A 428 -31.15 -46.22 5.30
CA ASN A 428 -30.69 -46.98 4.13
C ASN A 428 -29.82 -48.19 4.51
N PRO A 429 -30.40 -49.23 5.14
CA PRO A 429 -29.66 -50.43 5.56
C PRO A 429 -28.98 -51.18 4.41
N PHE A 430 -29.46 -51.01 3.17
CA PHE A 430 -28.85 -51.59 1.98
C PHE A 430 -27.57 -50.87 1.52
N ALA A 431 -27.42 -49.57 1.79
CA ALA A 431 -26.25 -48.80 1.33
C ALA A 431 -24.94 -49.28 1.97
N GLU A 432 -24.98 -49.73 3.23
CA GLU A 432 -23.80 -50.30 3.90
C GLU A 432 -23.38 -51.66 3.34
N MET A 433 -24.33 -52.52 2.92
CA MET A 433 -24.00 -53.79 2.26
C MET A 433 -23.24 -53.58 0.94
N PHE A 434 -23.59 -52.55 0.16
CA PHE A 434 -22.90 -52.26 -1.10
C PHE A 434 -21.55 -51.55 -0.90
N ARG A 435 -21.40 -50.73 0.16
CA ARG A 435 -20.14 -50.05 0.48
C ARG A 435 -19.07 -51.04 0.95
N GLY A 436 -19.43 -52.00 1.79
CA GLY A 436 -18.53 -53.09 2.20
C GLY A 436 -18.03 -53.95 1.05
N ALA A 437 -18.87 -54.20 0.02
CA ALA A 437 -18.48 -54.94 -1.17
C ALA A 437 -17.50 -54.17 -2.07
N PHE A 438 -17.61 -52.84 -2.13
CA PHE A 438 -16.70 -51.99 -2.91
C PHE A 438 -15.34 -51.78 -2.20
N ASP A 439 -15.34 -51.56 -0.88
CA ASP A 439 -14.11 -51.37 -0.10
C ASP A 439 -13.33 -52.68 0.09
N ALA A 440 -14.00 -53.84 0.12
CA ALA A 440 -13.35 -55.15 0.09
C ALA A 440 -12.60 -55.41 -1.24
N ARG A 441 -13.09 -54.90 -2.38
CA ARG A 441 -12.38 -54.99 -3.67
C ARG A 441 -11.18 -54.05 -3.75
N ARG A 442 -11.24 -52.88 -3.11
CA ARG A 442 -10.11 -51.92 -3.08
C ARG A 442 -9.00 -52.35 -2.13
N SER A 443 -9.33 -52.90 -0.98
CA SER A 443 -8.34 -53.41 -0.01
C SER A 443 -7.69 -54.72 -0.47
N ALA A 444 -8.42 -55.58 -1.19
CA ALA A 444 -7.86 -56.79 -1.80
C ALA A 444 -6.89 -56.51 -2.97
N GLY A 445 -6.98 -55.34 -3.62
CA GLY A 445 -6.09 -54.95 -4.72
C GLY A 445 -4.73 -54.37 -4.30
N ALA A 446 -4.56 -53.99 -3.02
CA ALA A 446 -3.35 -53.31 -2.55
C ALA A 446 -2.28 -54.26 -1.94
N ALA A 447 -2.61 -55.53 -1.67
CA ALA A 447 -1.69 -56.50 -1.07
C ALA A 447 -0.91 -57.36 -2.08
N GLY A 448 -1.12 -57.18 -3.40
CA GLY A 448 -0.57 -58.06 -4.45
C GLY A 448 0.55 -57.48 -5.32
N GLY A 449 1.23 -56.41 -4.91
CA GLY A 449 2.17 -55.65 -5.76
C GLY A 449 3.65 -55.79 -5.40
N ARG A 450 4.13 -56.99 -5.07
CA ARG A 450 5.57 -57.27 -4.89
C ARG A 450 6.10 -58.06 -6.09
N GLY A 451 6.70 -57.36 -7.06
CA GLY A 451 7.60 -57.99 -8.03
C GLY A 451 7.55 -57.39 -9.43
N GLY A 452 8.68 -56.80 -9.85
CA GLY A 452 9.18 -57.04 -11.21
C GLY A 452 9.36 -55.84 -12.13
N ARG A 453 10.63 -55.60 -12.47
CA ARG A 453 11.16 -55.32 -13.82
C ARG A 453 10.95 -53.94 -14.46
N THR A 454 12.07 -53.19 -14.50
CA THR A 454 12.84 -52.84 -15.70
C THR A 454 12.11 -52.70 -17.06
N GLY A 455 12.31 -51.55 -17.70
CA GLY A 455 12.08 -51.30 -19.14
C GLY A 455 11.20 -50.06 -19.33
N GLY A 456 11.60 -48.97 -20.00
CA GLY A 456 12.35 -48.91 -21.25
C GLY A 456 11.37 -48.98 -22.43
N GLY A 457 11.10 -47.84 -23.08
CA GLY A 457 10.26 -47.73 -24.29
C GLY A 457 9.18 -46.65 -24.12
N ALA A 458 9.22 -45.48 -24.76
CA ALA A 458 9.23 -45.18 -26.20
C ALA A 458 7.93 -45.59 -26.92
N GLY A 459 7.16 -44.59 -27.35
CA GLY A 459 6.42 -44.62 -28.62
C GLY A 459 4.92 -44.94 -28.57
N GLY A 460 4.17 -44.21 -29.40
CA GLY A 460 2.79 -44.52 -29.83
C GLY A 460 1.76 -43.65 -29.12
N GLY A 461 1.12 -42.64 -29.74
CA GLY A 461 0.69 -42.60 -31.13
C GLY A 461 -0.62 -43.37 -31.26
N GLY A 462 -1.75 -42.70 -31.02
CA GLY A 462 -3.09 -43.30 -31.11
C GLY A 462 -4.15 -42.23 -31.23
N GLY A 463 -4.41 -41.78 -32.46
CA GLY A 463 -5.55 -40.96 -32.79
C GLY A 463 -6.85 -41.77 -32.66
N GLY A 464 -7.84 -41.18 -31.98
CA GLY A 464 -9.21 -41.66 -31.91
C GLY A 464 -10.16 -40.51 -32.23
N ARG A 465 -10.71 -40.53 -33.44
CA ARG A 465 -11.82 -39.67 -33.89
C ARG A 465 -13.11 -40.09 -33.18
N GLY A 466 -13.91 -39.10 -32.77
CA GLY A 466 -15.36 -39.16 -32.93
C GLY A 466 -16.18 -39.27 -31.65
N SER A 467 -16.56 -38.12 -31.08
CA SER A 467 -17.94 -37.91 -30.61
C SER A 467 -18.18 -36.41 -30.45
N PHE A 468 -19.02 -35.86 -31.31
CA PHE A 468 -19.64 -34.55 -31.14
C PHE A 468 -20.69 -34.70 -30.04
N THR A 469 -20.37 -34.24 -28.83
CA THR A 469 -21.37 -33.85 -27.84
C THR A 469 -21.01 -32.47 -27.32
N GLN A 470 -21.97 -31.60 -27.53
CA GLN A 470 -22.03 -30.18 -27.26
C GLN A 470 -22.07 -29.96 -25.74
N ASP A 471 -20.93 -29.68 -25.13
CA ASP A 471 -20.84 -29.00 -23.83
C ASP A 471 -19.41 -28.47 -23.63
N GLY A 472 -19.28 -27.16 -23.43
CA GLY A 472 -18.00 -26.47 -23.30
C GLY A 472 -17.27 -26.89 -22.01
N PRO A 473 -15.93 -26.90 -22.02
CA PRO A 473 -15.16 -27.30 -20.85
C PRO A 473 -15.33 -26.29 -19.70
N VAL A 474 -15.99 -26.75 -18.64
CA VAL A 474 -15.76 -26.28 -17.27
C VAL A 474 -14.32 -26.67 -16.93
N ILE A 475 -13.44 -25.67 -16.86
CA ILE A 475 -12.08 -25.85 -16.35
C ILE A 475 -12.19 -25.87 -14.83
N ASP A 476 -12.31 -27.09 -14.28
CA ASP A 476 -11.97 -27.36 -12.89
C ASP A 476 -10.44 -27.20 -12.76
N ALA A 477 -10.03 -26.06 -12.23
CA ALA A 477 -8.64 -25.84 -11.81
C ALA A 477 -8.43 -26.57 -10.46
N GLU A 478 -8.03 -27.82 -10.56
CA GLU A 478 -7.42 -28.58 -9.47
C GLU A 478 -6.12 -27.88 -9.02
N TRP A 479 -6.07 -27.55 -7.74
CA TRP A 479 -4.95 -26.87 -7.09
C TRP A 479 -3.80 -27.85 -6.88
N THR A 480 -2.80 -27.85 -7.76
CA THR A 480 -1.48 -28.40 -7.45
C THR A 480 -0.58 -27.32 -6.86
N SER A 481 -0.27 -27.46 -5.58
CA SER A 481 0.77 -26.71 -4.87
C SER A 481 2.14 -27.01 -5.48
N LEU A 482 2.75 -26.03 -6.14
CA LEU A 482 4.16 -26.07 -6.50
C LEU A 482 5.01 -25.71 -5.26
N ASP A 483 5.62 -26.74 -4.68
CA ASP A 483 6.81 -26.62 -3.84
C ASP A 483 7.98 -26.15 -4.72
N GLU A 484 8.27 -24.85 -4.75
CA GLU A 484 9.51 -24.32 -5.32
C GLU A 484 10.63 -24.30 -4.26
N GLY A 485 11.21 -25.48 -4.05
CA GLY A 485 12.43 -25.67 -3.27
C GLY A 485 13.40 -26.61 -3.99
N GLY A 486 14.17 -26.11 -4.96
CA GLY A 486 15.14 -26.98 -5.64
C GLY A 486 16.06 -26.25 -6.61
N LYS A 487 17.25 -25.86 -6.14
CA LYS A 487 18.36 -25.36 -6.96
C LYS A 487 18.77 -26.38 -8.04
N PRO A 488 18.94 -26.01 -9.32
CA PRO A 488 19.59 -26.88 -10.29
C PRO A 488 21.12 -26.92 -10.05
N LYS A 489 21.63 -28.12 -9.76
CA LYS A 489 23.07 -28.47 -9.82
C LYS A 489 23.45 -28.63 -11.30
N GLY A 490 24.40 -27.83 -11.77
CA GLY A 490 24.93 -27.93 -13.14
C GLY A 490 25.69 -29.25 -13.37
N PRO A 491 25.66 -29.82 -14.60
CA PRO A 491 26.36 -31.05 -14.91
C PRO A 491 27.88 -30.80 -15.03
N GLY A 492 28.63 -31.57 -14.24
CA GLY A 492 30.08 -31.60 -14.22
C GLY A 492 30.67 -32.17 -15.52
N ARG A 493 31.67 -31.45 -16.01
CA ARG A 493 32.59 -31.82 -17.09
C ARG A 493 33.46 -32.99 -16.60
N ARG A 494 33.39 -34.15 -17.26
CA ARG A 494 34.38 -35.22 -17.10
C ARG A 494 35.49 -35.05 -18.14
N ARG A 495 36.73 -35.20 -17.68
CA ARG A 495 37.87 -35.66 -18.48
C ARG A 495 37.80 -37.18 -18.58
#